data_AF-A0A3L9GCM3-F1
#
_entry.id   AF-A0A3L9GCM3-F1
#
_cell.length_a   1.000
_cell.length_b   1.000
_cell.length_c   1.000
_cell.angle_alpha   90.00
_cell.angle_beta   90.00
_cell.angle_gamma   90.00
#
_symmetry.space_group_name_H-M   'P 1'
#
loop_
_entity.id
_entity.type
_entity.pdbx_description
1 polymer ?
#
loop_
_entity_poly.entity_id
_entity_poly.type
_entity_poly.pdbx_seq_one_letter_code
_entity_poly.pdbx_strand_id
1 'polypeptide(L)'
;TIVEEWCFGYMRGVALSDWSTLPDSLKPALDAIALHGTEENFERVEKMSPEAFEESVDAIRLAALDLHAYWMAHPQEKAVQQPIKAEEKPGRNDPCPCGSGKKFKQCCLH
;
A
#
# COMPACT_ATOMS: atom_id res chain seq x y z
N THR A 1 -19.28 -10.29 1.66
CA THR A 1 -20.11 -9.48 2.59
C THR A 1 -19.47 -8.11 2.83
N ILE A 2 -20.11 -7.16 3.53
CA ILE A 2 -19.45 -5.87 3.90
C ILE A 2 -18.13 -6.13 4.66
N VAL A 3 -18.10 -7.15 5.52
CA VAL A 3 -16.91 -7.54 6.28
C VAL A 3 -15.78 -7.99 5.35
N GLU A 4 -16.09 -8.86 4.39
CA GLU A 4 -15.13 -9.35 3.39
C GLU A 4 -14.56 -8.21 2.52
N GLU A 5 -15.42 -7.34 1.99
CA GLU A 5 -14.98 -6.19 1.18
C GLU A 5 -14.07 -5.25 1.98
N TRP A 6 -14.39 -5.01 3.25
CA TRP A 6 -13.56 -4.22 4.14
C TRP A 6 -12.21 -4.90 4.41
N CYS A 7 -12.20 -6.21 4.70
CA CYS A 7 -10.98 -6.96 4.97
C CYS A 7 -10.07 -7.03 3.73
N PHE A 8 -10.63 -7.22 2.53
CA PHE A 8 -9.87 -7.13 1.28
C PHE A 8 -9.25 -5.75 1.09
N GLY A 9 -10.02 -4.68 1.32
CA GLY A 9 -9.51 -3.32 1.28
C GLY A 9 -8.36 -3.12 2.26
N TYR A 10 -8.49 -3.64 3.49
CA TYR A 10 -7.46 -3.59 4.51
C TYR A 10 -6.19 -4.31 4.08
N MET A 11 -6.30 -5.57 3.61
CA MET A 11 -5.15 -6.36 3.17
C MET A 11 -4.46 -5.79 1.93
N ARG A 12 -5.21 -5.13 1.03
CA ARG A 12 -4.63 -4.34 -0.05
C ARG A 12 -3.81 -3.17 0.48
N GLY A 13 -4.28 -2.49 1.52
CA GLY A 13 -3.53 -1.43 2.21
C GLY A 13 -2.25 -1.95 2.87
N VAL A 14 -2.32 -3.12 3.54
CA VAL A 14 -1.17 -3.81 4.12
C VAL A 14 -0.08 -4.03 3.05
N ALA A 15 -0.47 -4.52 1.87
CA ALA A 15 0.46 -4.77 0.76
C ALA A 15 1.14 -3.51 0.17
N LEU A 16 0.65 -2.31 0.48
CA LEU A 16 1.23 -1.04 -0.01
C LEU A 16 2.32 -0.47 0.91
N SER A 17 2.57 -1.07 2.07
CA SER A 17 3.49 -0.55 3.09
C SER A 17 4.33 -1.68 3.71
N ASP A 18 5.41 -1.32 4.39
CA ASP A 18 6.27 -2.31 5.04
C ASP A 18 5.68 -2.75 6.38
N TRP A 19 5.18 -3.97 6.45
CA TRP A 19 4.65 -4.58 7.69
C TRP A 19 5.64 -5.53 8.36
N SER A 20 6.89 -5.63 7.86
CA SER A 20 7.90 -6.56 8.37
C SER A 20 8.29 -6.30 9.82
N THR A 21 8.08 -5.08 10.32
CA THR A 21 8.36 -4.67 11.69
C THR A 21 7.20 -4.93 12.66
N LEU A 22 6.12 -5.59 12.23
CA LEU A 22 5.01 -5.94 13.12
C LEU A 22 5.48 -7.02 14.13
N PRO A 23 5.33 -6.79 15.45
CA PRO A 23 5.75 -7.74 16.45
C PRO A 23 4.89 -9.01 16.41
N ASP A 24 5.49 -10.15 16.78
CA ASP A 24 4.81 -11.45 16.80
C ASP A 24 3.53 -11.45 17.63
N SER A 25 3.47 -10.65 18.69
CA SER A 25 2.29 -10.51 19.54
C SER A 25 1.06 -9.93 18.81
N LEU A 26 1.25 -9.22 17.70
CA LEU A 26 0.17 -8.62 16.91
C LEU A 26 -0.13 -9.38 15.62
N LYS A 27 0.63 -10.42 15.28
CA LYS A 27 0.32 -11.29 14.13
C LYS A 27 -1.09 -11.87 14.19
N PRO A 28 -1.59 -12.36 15.34
CA PRO A 28 -2.96 -12.85 15.43
C PRO A 28 -4.03 -11.80 15.08
N ALA A 29 -3.78 -10.52 15.37
CA ALA A 29 -4.68 -9.43 14.99
C ALA A 29 -4.70 -9.24 13.47
N LEU A 30 -3.53 -9.26 12.82
CA LEU A 30 -3.47 -9.21 11.36
C LEU A 30 -4.12 -10.44 10.73
N ASP A 31 -3.88 -11.63 11.28
CA ASP A 31 -4.45 -12.89 10.79
C ASP A 31 -5.98 -12.91 10.89
N ALA A 32 -6.56 -12.31 11.94
CA ALA A 32 -8.01 -12.18 12.09
C ALA A 32 -8.64 -11.37 10.95
N ILE A 33 -7.97 -10.32 10.49
CA ILE A 33 -8.41 -9.53 9.32
C ILE A 33 -8.13 -10.30 8.02
N ALA A 34 -6.94 -10.90 7.90
CA ALA A 34 -6.52 -11.64 6.71
C ALA A 34 -7.40 -12.87 6.43
N LEU A 35 -7.96 -13.50 7.48
CA LEU A 35 -8.90 -14.61 7.35
C LEU A 35 -10.08 -14.30 6.43
N HIS A 36 -10.54 -13.04 6.43
CA HIS A 36 -11.66 -12.58 5.59
C HIS A 36 -11.22 -11.70 4.41
N GLY A 37 -9.91 -11.46 4.26
CA GLY A 37 -9.35 -10.48 3.32
C GLY A 37 -8.40 -11.06 2.27
N THR A 38 -8.27 -12.39 2.19
CA THR A 38 -7.45 -13.07 1.16
C THR A 38 -8.20 -14.23 0.53
N GLU A 39 -7.99 -14.45 -0.77
CA GLU A 39 -8.63 -15.54 -1.53
C GLU A 39 -8.22 -16.92 -1.02
N GLU A 40 -6.99 -17.05 -0.49
CA GLU A 40 -6.45 -18.28 0.09
C GLU A 40 -7.30 -18.81 1.26
N ASN A 41 -8.03 -17.92 1.94
CA ASN A 41 -8.87 -18.28 3.08
C ASN A 41 -10.33 -18.58 2.72
N PHE A 42 -10.73 -18.47 1.45
CA PHE A 42 -12.13 -18.67 1.03
C PHE A 42 -12.67 -20.05 1.41
N GLU A 43 -11.94 -21.11 1.07
CA GLU A 43 -12.35 -22.47 1.44
C GLU A 43 -12.44 -22.66 2.96
N ARG A 44 -11.56 -21.99 3.72
CA ARG A 44 -11.54 -22.07 5.17
C ARG A 44 -12.79 -21.42 5.74
N VAL A 45 -13.14 -20.23 5.28
CA VAL A 45 -14.33 -19.48 5.71
C VAL A 45 -15.61 -20.21 5.32
N GLU A 46 -15.68 -20.78 4.10
CA GLU A 46 -16.85 -21.55 3.64
C GLU A 46 -17.11 -22.80 4.49
N LYS A 47 -16.04 -23.41 5.02
CA LYS A 47 -16.13 -24.61 5.88
C LYS A 47 -16.39 -24.30 7.36
N MET A 48 -16.45 -23.03 7.76
CA MET A 48 -16.71 -22.65 9.16
C MET A 48 -18.18 -22.87 9.55
N SER A 49 -18.41 -23.18 10.82
CA SER A 49 -19.77 -23.13 11.36
C SER A 49 -20.24 -21.67 11.46
N PRO A 50 -21.56 -21.42 11.49
CA PRO A 50 -22.09 -20.08 11.67
C PRO A 50 -21.54 -19.39 12.93
N GLU A 51 -21.40 -20.13 14.03
CA GLU A 51 -20.88 -19.61 15.30
C GLU A 51 -19.40 -19.25 15.18
N ALA A 52 -18.58 -20.11 14.58
CA ALA A 52 -17.17 -19.83 14.35
C ALA A 52 -16.97 -18.63 13.43
N PHE A 53 -17.84 -18.45 12.43
CA PHE A 53 -17.82 -17.28 11.55
C PHE A 53 -18.19 -15.99 12.30
N GLU A 54 -19.21 -16.03 13.16
CA GLU A 54 -19.58 -14.87 13.98
C GLU A 54 -18.45 -14.46 14.93
N GLU A 55 -17.82 -15.43 15.61
CA GLU A 55 -16.66 -15.19 16.47
C GLU A 55 -15.47 -14.58 15.70
N SER A 56 -15.22 -15.05 14.47
CA SER A 56 -14.12 -14.52 13.66
C SER A 56 -14.42 -13.09 13.18
N VAL A 57 -15.67 -12.76 12.88
CA VAL A 57 -16.11 -11.40 12.54
C VAL A 57 -15.98 -10.46 13.75
N ASP A 58 -16.40 -10.90 14.93
CA ASP A 58 -16.34 -10.10 16.16
C ASP A 58 -14.89 -9.72 16.55
N ALA A 59 -13.93 -10.59 16.24
CA ALA A 59 -12.51 -10.35 16.50
C ALA A 59 -11.93 -9.19 15.66
N ILE A 60 -12.47 -8.93 14.46
CA ILE A 60 -11.93 -7.96 13.50
C ILE A 60 -11.84 -6.56 14.10
N ARG A 61 -12.86 -6.13 14.85
CA ARG A 61 -12.92 -4.78 15.43
C ARG A 61 -11.75 -4.53 16.39
N LEU A 62 -11.50 -5.46 17.30
CA LEU A 62 -10.42 -5.32 18.29
C LEU A 62 -9.05 -5.46 17.61
N ALA A 63 -8.92 -6.40 16.68
CA ALA A 63 -7.70 -6.56 15.89
C ALA A 63 -7.29 -5.27 15.15
N ALA A 64 -8.25 -4.61 14.49
CA ALA A 64 -7.99 -3.34 13.80
C ALA A 64 -7.55 -2.23 14.75
N LEU A 65 -8.13 -2.17 15.96
CA LEU A 65 -7.76 -1.20 16.98
C LEU A 65 -6.35 -1.45 17.53
N ASP A 66 -5.99 -2.71 17.79
CA ASP A 66 -4.67 -3.09 18.29
C ASP A 66 -3.56 -2.76 17.27
N LEU A 67 -3.79 -3.09 16.00
CA LEU A 67 -2.87 -2.73 14.91
C LEU A 67 -2.75 -1.22 14.74
N HIS A 68 -3.87 -0.49 14.78
CA HIS A 68 -3.86 0.96 14.71
C HIS A 68 -3.10 1.59 15.89
N ALA A 69 -3.31 1.11 17.11
CA ALA A 69 -2.62 1.61 18.30
C ALA A 69 -1.10 1.41 18.19
N TYR A 70 -0.65 0.24 17.70
CA TYR A 70 0.76 -0.02 17.46
C TYR A 70 1.37 0.97 16.46
N TRP A 71 0.76 1.13 15.29
CA TRP A 71 1.29 2.00 14.24
C TRP A 71 1.23 3.49 14.60
N MET A 72 0.27 3.91 15.43
CA MET A 72 0.24 5.27 16.00
C MET A 72 1.37 5.51 16.99
N ALA A 73 1.78 4.48 17.75
CA ALA A 73 2.91 4.54 18.67
C ALA A 73 4.28 4.37 17.98
N HIS A 74 4.30 3.75 16.80
CA HIS A 74 5.51 3.44 16.02
C HIS A 74 5.38 4.01 14.60
N PRO A 75 5.40 5.35 14.44
CA PRO A 75 5.31 5.97 13.13
C PRO A 75 6.50 5.53 12.28
N GLN A 76 6.22 4.90 11.14
CA GLN A 76 7.27 4.58 10.18
C GLN A 76 7.84 5.86 9.58
N GLU A 77 9.17 5.90 9.47
CA GLU A 77 9.85 6.98 8.76
C GLU A 77 9.41 6.97 7.30
N LYS A 78 8.55 7.91 6.93
CA LYS A 78 8.21 8.13 5.53
C LYS A 78 9.47 8.65 4.84
N ALA A 79 9.99 7.87 3.89
CA ALA A 79 10.99 8.37 2.97
C ALA A 79 10.45 9.65 2.32
N VAL A 80 11.10 10.78 2.60
CA VAL A 80 10.72 12.06 2.01
C VAL A 80 10.92 11.94 0.51
N GLN A 81 9.83 11.88 -0.25
CA GLN A 81 9.93 11.93 -1.70
C GLN A 81 10.47 13.30 -2.09
N GLN A 82 11.67 13.31 -2.66
CA GLN A 82 12.22 14.55 -3.19
C GLN A 82 11.46 14.92 -4.45
N PRO A 83 11.12 16.21 -4.65
CA PRO A 83 10.51 16.65 -5.89
C PRO A 83 11.43 16.30 -7.06
N ILE A 84 10.86 15.73 -8.12
CA ILE A 84 11.59 15.49 -9.37
C ILE A 84 12.02 16.87 -9.88
N LYS A 85 13.33 17.13 -9.85
CA LYS A 85 13.89 18.32 -10.49
C LYS A 85 13.72 18.14 -12.00
N ALA A 86 12.96 19.04 -12.62
CA ALA A 86 12.94 19.12 -14.07
C ALA A 86 14.38 19.37 -14.55
N GLU A 87 14.82 18.59 -15.54
CA GLU A 87 16.07 18.89 -16.24
C GLU A 87 15.98 20.30 -16.86
N GLU A 88 17.12 21.01 -16.88
CA GLU A 88 17.19 22.29 -17.56
C GLU A 88 16.83 22.11 -19.03
N LYS A 89 15.73 22.74 -19.47
CA LYS A 89 15.35 22.71 -20.88
C LYS A 89 16.38 23.54 -21.65
N PRO A 90 16.89 23.04 -22.79
CA PRO A 90 17.78 23.83 -23.63
C PRO A 90 17.07 25.12 -24.04
N GLY A 91 17.76 26.25 -23.86
CA GLY A 91 17.29 27.54 -24.31
C GLY A 91 17.06 27.53 -25.81
N ARG A 92 16.15 28.40 -26.29
CA ARG A 92 15.76 28.49 -27.71
C ARG A 92 16.96 28.56 -28.68
N ASN A 93 18.07 29.19 -28.27
CA ASN A 93 19.26 29.35 -29.10
C ASN A 93 20.40 28.37 -28.80
N ASP A 94 20.25 27.50 -27.81
CA ASP A 94 21.31 26.57 -27.36
C ASP A 94 21.48 25.42 -28.36
N PRO A 95 22.62 24.71 -28.35
CA PRO A 95 22.80 23.50 -29.16
C PRO A 95 21.70 22.48 -28.88
N CYS A 96 21.14 21.91 -29.94
CA CYS A 96 20.05 20.94 -29.83
C CYS A 96 20.59 19.59 -29.27
N PRO A 97 19.96 19.01 -28.23
CA PRO A 97 20.45 17.79 -27.58
C PRO A 97 20.34 16.52 -28.46
N CYS A 98 19.68 16.59 -29.62
CA CYS A 98 19.59 15.46 -30.57
C CYS A 98 20.87 15.21 -31.40
N GLY A 99 21.93 16.00 -31.20
CA GLY A 99 23.21 15.82 -31.90
C GLY A 99 23.26 16.37 -33.32
N SER A 100 22.25 17.12 -33.76
CA SER A 100 22.19 17.67 -35.13
C SER A 100 23.18 18.81 -35.42
N GLY A 101 23.84 19.35 -34.38
CA GLY A 101 24.69 20.55 -34.48
C GLY A 101 23.94 21.86 -34.68
N LYS A 102 22.60 21.85 -34.73
CA LYS A 102 21.76 23.06 -34.91
C LYS A 102 21.33 23.65 -33.57
N LYS A 103 20.92 24.93 -33.57
CA LYS A 103 20.26 25.57 -32.42
C LYS A 103 18.91 24.89 -32.15
N PHE A 104 18.47 24.80 -30.89
CA PHE A 104 17.24 24.11 -30.49
C PHE A 104 16.00 24.62 -31.27
N LYS A 105 15.89 25.95 -31.47
CA LYS A 105 14.85 26.58 -32.31
C LYS A 105 14.84 26.21 -33.78
N GLN A 106 15.91 25.62 -34.30
CA GLN A 106 16.05 25.23 -35.70
C GLN A 106 16.04 23.70 -35.85
N CYS A 107 15.70 22.97 -34.79
CA CYS A 107 15.73 21.52 -34.77
C CYS A 107 14.53 20.95 -34.02
N CYS A 108 14.62 20.73 -32.71
CA CYS A 108 13.61 20.01 -31.94
C CYS A 108 12.59 20.92 -31.21
N LEU A 109 12.66 22.26 -31.37
CA LEU A 109 11.68 23.18 -30.80
C LEU A 109 10.40 23.33 -31.67
N HIS A 110 10.18 22.44 -32.64
CA HIS A 110 9.01 22.45 -33.50
C HIS A 110 8.52 21.03 -33.75
#